data_AF-A0A6J4R8A1-F1
#
_entry.id   AF-A0A6J4R8A1-F1
#
_cell.length_a   1.000
_cell.length_b   1.000
_cell.length_c   1.000
_cell.angle_alpha   90.00
_cell.angle_beta   90.00
_cell.angle_gamma   90.00
#
_symmetry.space_group_name_H-M   'P 1'
#
loop_
_entity.id
_entity.type
_entity.pdbx_description
1 polymer ?
#
loop_
_entity_poly.entity_id
_entity_poly.type
_entity_poly.pdbx_seq_one_letter_code
_entity_poly.pdbx_strand_id
1 'polypeptide(L)'
;MAAIVGQNEQPGHWNHYVSVESADEATAEARRLGATVLEEPFDVMDVGRMAVFSDPDGAVFRAWEAREHAGAGRVNDVGCMAWNELQSGRPDGAAAFYAGLFGWETEPITEDGRTVYLTIENSAGRMNGGVMPTTETPADAPSFWLIYFTVPSCDAAVARTEELGGSVLVGPMQPGFGRISVLSDPQGAPFAVFEGETDE
;
A
#
# COMPACT_ATOMS: atom_id res chain seq x y z
N MET A 1 29.63 8.14 -13.34
CA MET A 1 29.76 6.97 -12.44
C MET A 1 29.08 7.37 -11.13
N ALA A 2 27.75 7.27 -11.09
CA ALA A 2 26.98 7.64 -9.91
C ALA A 2 27.11 6.52 -8.89
N ALA A 3 27.58 6.87 -7.70
CA ALA A 3 27.75 5.95 -6.60
C ALA A 3 26.37 5.45 -6.16
N ILE A 4 26.22 4.12 -6.11
CA ILE A 4 25.17 3.45 -5.37
C ILE A 4 25.42 3.79 -3.90
N VAL A 5 24.74 4.82 -3.41
CA VAL A 5 24.69 5.14 -1.98
C VAL A 5 24.07 3.92 -1.31
N GLY A 6 24.78 3.39 -0.31
CA GLY A 6 24.49 2.12 0.32
C GLY A 6 23.04 2.01 0.76
N GLN A 7 22.33 1.03 0.20
CA GLN A 7 21.09 0.56 0.81
C GLN A 7 21.48 -0.05 2.15
N ASN A 8 21.18 0.67 3.24
CA ASN A 8 21.17 0.08 4.57
C ASN A 8 20.37 -1.22 4.54
N GLU A 9 20.72 -2.17 5.43
CA GLU A 9 20.11 -3.49 5.65
C GLU A 9 18.61 -3.41 6.04
N GLN A 10 17.78 -2.79 5.19
CA GLN A 10 16.34 -2.87 5.33
C GLN A 10 15.87 -4.17 4.69
N PRO A 11 14.99 -4.93 5.35
CA PRO A 11 14.31 -6.06 4.73
C PRO A 11 13.67 -5.64 3.41
N GLY A 12 13.60 -6.57 2.47
CA GLY A 12 12.85 -6.35 1.24
C GLY A 12 11.42 -5.91 1.58
N HIS A 13 10.87 -4.97 0.81
CA HIS A 13 9.50 -4.50 1.00
C HIS A 13 8.91 -4.02 -0.33
N TRP A 14 7.60 -4.17 -0.46
CA TRP A 14 6.83 -3.57 -1.54
C TRP A 14 6.51 -2.12 -1.20
N ASN A 15 6.57 -1.26 -2.22
CA ASN A 15 6.45 0.17 -2.06
C ASN A 15 5.11 0.67 -2.60
N HIS A 16 4.39 1.43 -1.78
CA HIS A 16 3.16 2.12 -2.19
C HIS A 16 3.50 3.51 -2.75
N TYR A 17 3.03 3.79 -3.96
CA TYR A 17 3.16 5.08 -4.64
C TYR A 17 1.78 5.66 -4.91
N VAL A 18 1.62 6.95 -4.63
CA VAL A 18 0.42 7.73 -4.94
C VAL A 18 0.80 8.76 -5.99
N SER A 19 0.09 8.75 -7.12
CA SER A 19 0.27 9.74 -8.17
C SER A 19 -0.15 11.12 -7.68
N VAL A 20 0.70 12.13 -7.89
CA VAL A 20 0.45 13.53 -7.52
C VAL A 20 0.75 14.46 -8.68
N GLU A 21 0.15 15.65 -8.66
CA GLU A 21 0.46 16.70 -9.65
C GLU A 21 1.83 17.34 -9.41
N SER A 22 2.26 17.43 -8.16
CA SER A 22 3.55 18.01 -7.77
C SER A 22 4.11 17.31 -6.54
N ALA A 23 5.29 16.70 -6.67
CA ALA A 23 5.97 16.05 -5.55
C ALA A 23 6.40 17.06 -4.47
N ASP A 24 6.75 18.28 -4.87
CA ASP A 24 7.17 19.36 -3.97
C ASP A 24 5.98 19.91 -3.14
N GLU A 25 4.82 20.11 -3.76
CA GLU A 25 3.62 20.54 -3.04
C GLU A 25 3.10 19.46 -2.09
N ALA A 26 3.07 18.19 -2.55
CA ALA A 26 2.72 17.06 -1.70
C ALA A 26 3.67 16.95 -0.48
N THR A 27 4.97 17.23 -0.66
CA THR A 27 5.94 17.25 0.44
C THR A 27 5.68 18.37 1.44
N ALA A 28 5.38 19.58 0.97
CA ALA A 28 5.04 20.70 1.83
C ALA A 28 3.79 20.41 2.67
N GLU A 29 2.77 19.81 2.05
CA GLU A 29 1.51 19.47 2.69
C GLU A 29 1.64 18.29 3.65
N ALA A 30 2.35 17.22 3.26
CA ALA A 30 2.64 16.08 4.13
C ALA A 30 3.34 16.54 5.42
N ARG A 31 4.32 17.44 5.31
CA ARG A 31 5.01 18.04 6.47
C ARG A 31 4.05 18.83 7.36
N ARG A 32 3.12 19.60 6.77
CA ARG A 32 2.10 20.36 7.50
C ARG A 32 1.15 19.44 8.28
N LEU A 33 0.82 18.29 7.71
CA LEU A 33 -0.07 17.27 8.29
C LEU A 33 0.64 16.34 9.29
N GLY A 34 1.95 16.52 9.50
CA GLY A 34 2.71 15.78 10.52
C GLY A 34 3.43 14.53 10.02
N ALA A 35 3.50 14.32 8.70
CA ALA A 35 4.35 13.27 8.14
C ALA A 35 5.84 13.59 8.35
N THR A 36 6.63 12.55 8.51
CA THR A 36 8.09 12.66 8.41
C THR A 36 8.50 12.54 6.95
N VAL A 37 9.22 13.52 6.43
CA VAL A 37 9.85 13.44 5.10
C VAL A 37 11.12 12.61 5.25
N LEU A 38 11.11 11.39 4.69
CA LEU A 38 12.24 10.47 4.72
C LEU A 38 13.24 10.80 3.61
N GLU A 39 12.73 11.19 2.43
CA GLU A 39 13.52 11.68 1.30
C GLU A 39 12.81 12.87 0.66
N GLU A 40 13.51 13.99 0.51
CA GLU A 40 12.99 15.20 -0.15
C GLU A 40 12.79 14.97 -1.66
N PRO A 41 11.89 15.70 -2.33
CA PRO A 41 11.64 15.59 -3.77
C PRO A 41 12.89 15.57 -4.66
N PHE A 42 13.05 14.50 -5.43
CA PHE A 42 14.13 14.35 -6.40
C PHE A 42 13.65 13.72 -7.71
N ASP A 43 14.38 14.03 -8.79
CA ASP A 43 14.08 13.49 -10.11
C ASP A 43 14.62 12.07 -10.25
N VAL A 44 13.77 11.17 -10.74
CA VAL A 44 14.12 9.80 -11.11
C VAL A 44 14.36 9.79 -12.61
N MET A 45 15.59 10.15 -13.00
CA MET A 45 15.95 10.35 -14.41
C MET A 45 14.87 11.20 -15.11
N ASP A 46 14.44 10.81 -16.31
CA ASP A 46 13.38 11.47 -17.07
C ASP A 46 11.98 10.85 -16.82
N VAL A 47 11.89 9.81 -15.99
CA VAL A 47 10.65 9.01 -15.85
C VAL A 47 9.65 9.59 -14.85
N GLY A 48 10.11 10.38 -13.89
CA GLY A 48 9.25 11.07 -12.92
C GLY A 48 10.02 11.81 -11.84
N ARG A 49 9.29 12.37 -10.90
CA ARG A 49 9.82 12.99 -9.68
C ARG A 49 9.11 12.38 -8.47
N MET A 50 9.85 12.12 -7.40
CA MET A 50 9.28 11.46 -6.23
C MET A 50 9.82 12.00 -4.92
N ALA A 51 9.06 11.73 -3.86
CA ALA A 51 9.45 11.94 -2.47
C ALA A 51 9.00 10.74 -1.62
N VAL A 52 9.66 10.51 -0.48
CA VAL A 52 9.37 9.39 0.41
C VAL A 52 8.95 9.94 1.77
N PHE A 53 7.84 9.43 2.31
CA PHE A 53 7.26 9.88 3.56
C PHE A 53 6.98 8.71 4.49
N SER A 54 6.96 9.00 5.79
CA SER A 54 6.23 8.21 6.80
C SER A 54 5.06 9.03 7.28
N ASP A 55 3.85 8.47 7.26
CA ASP A 55 2.69 9.09 7.92
C ASP A 55 2.88 9.15 9.45
N PRO A 56 2.00 9.88 10.19
CA PRO A 56 2.13 10.01 11.64
C PRO A 56 2.10 8.69 12.42
N ASP A 57 1.55 7.63 11.84
CA ASP A 57 1.41 6.31 12.46
C ASP A 57 2.45 5.30 11.93
N GLY A 58 3.42 5.75 11.12
CA GLY A 58 4.59 4.99 10.69
C GLY A 58 4.50 4.36 9.30
N ALA A 59 3.39 4.50 8.57
CA ALA A 59 3.28 3.89 7.24
C ALA A 59 4.11 4.66 6.21
N VAL A 60 4.98 3.93 5.51
CA VAL A 60 5.82 4.49 4.46
C VAL A 60 5.07 4.50 3.14
N PHE A 61 5.00 5.66 2.49
CA PHE A 61 4.43 5.85 1.16
C PHE A 61 5.23 6.87 0.35
N ARG A 62 4.96 6.93 -0.95
CA ARG A 62 5.69 7.79 -1.89
C ARG A 62 4.75 8.64 -2.71
N ALA A 63 5.08 9.91 -2.89
CA ALA A 63 4.49 10.72 -3.95
C ALA A 63 5.19 10.42 -5.28
N TRP A 64 4.42 10.27 -6.35
CA TRP A 64 4.93 10.09 -7.71
C TRP A 64 4.33 11.14 -8.65
N GLU A 65 5.15 12.11 -9.05
CA GLU A 65 4.84 13.04 -10.13
C GLU A 65 5.29 12.43 -11.45
N ALA A 66 4.31 11.99 -12.25
CA ALA A 66 4.56 11.25 -13.48
C ALA A 66 5.19 12.13 -14.57
N ARG A 67 6.18 11.56 -15.30
CA ARG A 67 6.70 12.09 -16.56
C ARG A 67 6.62 11.01 -17.64
N GLU A 68 7.75 10.42 -18.08
CA GLU A 68 7.72 9.32 -19.05
C GLU A 68 7.14 8.01 -18.48
N HIS A 69 7.04 7.88 -17.15
CA HIS A 69 6.42 6.72 -16.49
C HIS A 69 5.22 7.15 -15.65
N ALA A 70 4.02 6.81 -16.12
CA ALA A 70 2.76 7.09 -15.43
C ALA A 70 2.44 6.10 -14.29
N GLY A 71 3.19 5.01 -14.15
CA GLY A 71 2.89 3.92 -13.22
C GLY A 71 2.42 2.65 -13.94
N ALA A 72 1.61 1.84 -13.24
CA ALA A 72 1.08 0.59 -13.78
C ALA A 72 0.11 0.85 -14.95
N GLY A 73 0.44 0.32 -16.14
CA GLY A 73 -0.44 0.40 -17.32
C GLY A 73 -1.53 -0.68 -17.37
N ARG A 74 -1.49 -1.64 -16.43
CA ARG A 74 -2.44 -2.75 -16.29
C ARG A 74 -2.55 -3.10 -14.80
N VAL A 75 -3.78 -3.16 -14.30
CA VAL A 75 -4.13 -3.49 -12.91
C VAL A 75 -5.25 -4.51 -12.92
N ASN A 76 -5.56 -5.11 -11.77
CA ASN A 76 -6.69 -6.03 -11.54
C ASN A 76 -6.61 -7.41 -12.24
N ASP A 77 -5.97 -7.50 -13.40
CA ASP A 77 -5.69 -8.75 -14.09
C ASP A 77 -4.82 -9.73 -13.29
N VAL A 78 -4.94 -11.03 -13.59
CA VAL A 78 -4.05 -12.06 -13.02
C VAL A 78 -2.57 -11.68 -13.23
N GLY A 79 -1.83 -11.62 -12.11
CA GLY A 79 -0.42 -11.23 -12.06
C GLY A 79 -0.20 -9.71 -11.92
N CYS A 80 -1.25 -8.90 -11.89
CA CYS A 80 -1.18 -7.45 -11.70
C CYS A 80 -1.57 -7.05 -10.27
N MET A 81 -1.18 -5.83 -9.89
CA MET A 81 -1.63 -5.21 -8.64
C MET A 81 -3.15 -5.03 -8.67
N ALA A 82 -3.81 -5.43 -7.59
CA ALA A 82 -5.27 -5.44 -7.46
C ALA A 82 -5.77 -4.47 -6.39
N TRP A 83 -5.01 -4.29 -5.31
CA TRP A 83 -5.47 -3.53 -4.16
C TRP A 83 -4.32 -2.96 -3.33
N ASN A 84 -4.58 -1.83 -2.69
CA ASN A 84 -3.69 -1.19 -1.74
C ASN A 84 -4.42 -1.09 -0.40
N GLU A 85 -3.90 -1.74 0.63
CA GLU A 85 -4.52 -1.77 1.94
C GLU A 85 -3.58 -1.21 3.00
N LEU A 86 -4.04 -0.20 3.74
CA LEU A 86 -3.33 0.31 4.89
C LEU A 86 -3.72 -0.51 6.13
N GLN A 87 -2.76 -1.20 6.72
CA GLN A 87 -2.90 -1.84 8.02
C GLN A 87 -2.62 -0.78 9.10
N SER A 88 -3.62 -0.44 9.92
CA SER A 88 -3.48 0.64 10.90
C SER A 88 -4.20 0.37 12.23
N GLY A 89 -3.52 0.66 13.34
CA GLY A 89 -4.13 0.68 14.67
C GLY A 89 -4.94 1.95 14.95
N ARG A 90 -4.90 2.94 14.05
CA ARG A 90 -5.53 4.26 14.20
C ARG A 90 -6.23 4.70 12.91
N PRO A 91 -7.21 3.92 12.42
CA PRO A 91 -7.79 4.09 11.08
C PRO A 91 -8.42 5.47 10.85
N ASP A 92 -9.09 6.06 11.85
CA ASP A 92 -9.66 7.41 11.74
C ASP A 92 -8.59 8.50 11.58
N GLY A 93 -7.43 8.33 12.25
CA GLY A 93 -6.29 9.23 12.15
C GLY A 93 -5.64 9.16 10.77
N ALA A 94 -5.44 7.94 10.28
CA ALA A 94 -4.96 7.71 8.92
C ALA A 94 -5.93 8.31 7.88
N ALA A 95 -7.23 8.04 8.00
CA ALA A 95 -8.24 8.59 7.10
C ALA A 95 -8.19 10.12 7.05
N ALA A 96 -8.11 10.80 8.21
CA ALA A 96 -8.00 12.25 8.27
C ALA A 96 -6.69 12.76 7.63
N PHE A 97 -5.57 12.06 7.82
CA PHE A 97 -4.29 12.41 7.22
C PHE A 97 -4.34 12.32 5.69
N TYR A 98 -4.76 11.18 5.14
CA TYR A 98 -4.81 10.97 3.68
C TYR A 98 -5.91 11.79 3.00
N ALA A 99 -7.01 12.10 3.69
CA ALA A 99 -7.99 13.08 3.22
C ALA A 99 -7.38 14.47 3.09
N GLY A 100 -6.59 14.91 4.08
CA GLY A 100 -5.89 16.20 4.02
C GLY A 100 -4.83 16.26 2.93
N LEU A 101 -4.11 15.17 2.70
CA LEU A 101 -2.98 15.14 1.77
C LEU A 101 -3.39 14.92 0.31
N PHE A 102 -4.32 14.00 0.06
CA PHE A 102 -4.69 13.56 -1.29
C PHE A 102 -6.15 13.85 -1.66
N GLY A 103 -6.95 14.37 -0.72
CA GLY A 103 -8.39 14.54 -0.94
C GLY A 103 -9.12 13.20 -1.05
N TRP A 104 -8.60 12.13 -0.46
CA TRP A 104 -9.28 10.85 -0.42
C TRP A 104 -10.46 10.87 0.53
N GLU A 105 -11.51 10.16 0.16
CA GLU A 105 -12.68 9.93 1.01
C GLU A 105 -12.67 8.48 1.51
N THR A 106 -13.23 8.25 2.69
CA THR A 106 -13.34 6.90 3.25
C THR A 106 -14.74 6.58 3.70
N GLU A 107 -15.22 5.38 3.36
CA GLU A 107 -16.53 4.89 3.79
C GLU A 107 -16.39 3.66 4.71
N PRO A 108 -17.01 3.68 5.91
CA PRO A 108 -16.90 2.57 6.85
C PRO A 108 -17.80 1.39 6.48
N ILE A 109 -17.22 0.20 6.43
CA ILE A 109 -17.96 -1.06 6.48
C ILE A 109 -18.10 -1.47 7.94
N THR A 110 -19.34 -1.69 8.37
CA THR A 110 -19.67 -1.98 9.77
C THR A 110 -20.32 -3.35 9.90
N GLU A 111 -19.86 -4.16 10.85
CA GLU A 111 -20.47 -5.41 11.26
C GLU A 111 -20.76 -5.37 12.77
N ASP A 112 -21.97 -5.77 13.18
CA ASP A 112 -22.42 -5.75 14.58
C ASP A 112 -22.15 -4.43 15.33
N GLY A 113 -22.25 -3.30 14.61
CA GLY A 113 -22.03 -1.96 15.15
C GLY A 113 -20.55 -1.57 15.34
N ARG A 114 -19.61 -2.34 14.78
CA ARG A 114 -18.17 -2.03 14.77
C ARG A 114 -17.68 -1.84 13.34
N THR A 115 -16.89 -0.79 13.11
CA THR A 115 -16.17 -0.62 11.85
C THR A 115 -15.16 -1.74 11.70
N VAL A 116 -15.33 -2.58 10.68
CA VAL A 116 -14.42 -3.69 10.36
C VAL A 116 -13.46 -3.33 9.23
N TYR A 117 -13.79 -2.30 8.44
CA TYR A 117 -12.97 -1.86 7.31
C TYR A 117 -13.34 -0.43 6.91
N LEU A 118 -12.40 0.32 6.34
CA LEU A 118 -12.69 1.56 5.61
C LEU A 118 -12.33 1.36 4.13
N THR A 119 -13.26 1.60 3.22
CA THR A 119 -12.90 1.73 1.80
C THR A 119 -12.28 3.11 1.55
N ILE A 120 -11.41 3.23 0.56
CA ILE A 120 -10.81 4.50 0.12
C ILE A 120 -11.30 4.79 -1.30
N GLU A 121 -11.88 5.97 -1.48
CA GLU A 121 -12.18 6.57 -2.77
C GLU A 121 -11.20 7.71 -3.04
N ASN A 122 -10.60 7.73 -4.23
CA ASN A 122 -9.72 8.83 -4.63
C ASN A 122 -10.54 10.07 -5.04
N SER A 123 -9.85 11.20 -5.23
CA SER A 123 -10.48 12.48 -5.61
C SER A 123 -11.22 12.46 -6.97
N ALA A 124 -11.07 11.40 -7.76
CA ALA A 124 -11.80 11.19 -9.02
C ALA A 124 -13.07 10.33 -8.83
N GLY A 125 -13.44 9.98 -7.60
CA GLY A 125 -14.61 9.17 -7.30
C GLY A 125 -14.43 7.68 -7.62
N ARG A 126 -13.19 7.19 -7.65
CA ARG A 126 -12.90 5.77 -7.92
C ARG A 126 -12.37 5.09 -6.67
N MET A 127 -12.89 3.89 -6.41
CA MET A 127 -12.36 2.98 -5.40
C MET A 127 -10.85 2.74 -5.64
N ASN A 128 -10.03 2.95 -4.61
CA ASN A 128 -8.58 3.03 -4.75
C ASN A 128 -7.80 2.23 -3.68
N GLY A 129 -8.51 1.62 -2.73
CA GLY A 129 -7.90 0.84 -1.65
C GLY A 129 -8.78 0.78 -0.40
N GLY A 130 -8.16 0.50 0.74
CA GLY A 130 -8.83 0.68 2.02
C GLY A 130 -7.89 0.66 3.22
N VAL A 131 -8.49 0.76 4.41
CA VAL A 131 -7.81 0.73 5.69
C VAL A 131 -8.37 -0.43 6.51
N MET A 132 -7.49 -1.37 6.86
CA MET A 132 -7.77 -2.49 7.75
C MET A 132 -7.38 -2.12 9.19
N PRO A 133 -8.35 -2.05 10.12
CA PRO A 133 -8.05 -1.85 11.54
C PRO A 133 -7.26 -3.04 12.11
N THR A 134 -6.05 -2.81 12.61
CA THR A 134 -5.26 -3.84 13.28
C THR A 134 -5.55 -3.85 14.78
N THR A 135 -6.30 -4.86 15.24
CA THR A 135 -6.70 -4.98 16.66
C THR A 135 -5.83 -5.95 17.47
N GLU A 136 -5.08 -6.82 16.80
CA GLU A 136 -4.24 -7.85 17.45
C GLU A 136 -2.74 -7.50 17.46
N THR A 137 -2.35 -6.38 16.85
CA THR A 137 -0.96 -5.89 16.89
C THR A 137 -0.71 -5.06 18.14
N PRO A 138 0.55 -5.00 18.64
CA PRO A 138 0.92 -4.04 19.66
C PRO A 138 0.47 -2.63 19.30
N ALA A 139 0.04 -1.85 20.29
CA ALA A 139 -0.48 -0.50 20.07
C ALA A 139 0.56 0.47 19.48
N ASP A 140 1.85 0.13 19.57
CA ASP A 140 2.99 0.86 19.04
C ASP A 140 3.55 0.27 17.74
N ALA A 141 2.94 -0.79 17.20
CA ALA A 141 3.33 -1.33 15.90
C ALA A 141 3.06 -0.26 14.80
N PRO A 142 4.04 0.02 13.93
CA PRO A 142 3.84 1.00 12.87
C PRO A 142 2.79 0.51 11.87
N SER A 143 1.98 1.44 11.37
CA SER A 143 1.08 1.17 10.25
C SER A 143 1.90 0.86 8.99
N PHE A 144 1.34 0.10 8.05
CA PHE A 144 2.03 -0.21 6.78
C PHE A 144 1.05 -0.46 5.64
N TRP A 145 1.49 -0.16 4.41
CA TRP A 145 0.77 -0.49 3.19
C TRP A 145 1.06 -1.91 2.73
N LEU A 146 0.03 -2.73 2.56
CA LEU A 146 0.08 -4.08 2.02
C LEU A 146 -0.49 -4.08 0.59
N ILE A 147 0.30 -4.60 -0.34
CA ILE A 147 -0.04 -4.65 -1.76
C ILE A 147 -0.60 -6.03 -2.10
N TYR A 148 -1.74 -6.06 -2.79
CA TYR A 148 -2.40 -7.28 -3.24
C TYR A 148 -2.15 -7.49 -4.73
N PHE A 149 -1.89 -8.73 -5.12
CA PHE A 149 -1.79 -9.17 -6.52
C PHE A 149 -2.88 -10.17 -6.85
N THR A 150 -3.55 -10.01 -8.00
CA THR A 150 -4.54 -10.99 -8.46
C THR A 150 -3.86 -12.29 -8.84
N VAL A 151 -4.37 -13.41 -8.37
CA VAL A 151 -3.91 -14.76 -8.71
C VAL A 151 -5.09 -15.62 -9.17
N PRO A 152 -4.84 -16.63 -10.02
CA PRO A 152 -5.91 -17.54 -10.45
C PRO A 152 -6.28 -18.55 -9.36
N SER A 153 -5.41 -18.72 -8.35
CA SER A 153 -5.65 -19.58 -7.19
C SER A 153 -4.73 -19.17 -6.04
N CYS A 154 -5.32 -18.82 -4.89
CA CYS A 154 -4.58 -18.51 -3.67
C CYS A 154 -3.83 -19.74 -3.14
N ASP A 155 -4.44 -20.93 -3.20
CA ASP A 155 -3.80 -22.17 -2.73
C ASP A 155 -2.57 -22.52 -3.59
N ALA A 156 -2.65 -22.32 -4.92
CA ALA A 156 -1.51 -22.52 -5.81
C ALA A 156 -0.40 -21.48 -5.57
N ALA A 157 -0.77 -20.21 -5.30
CA ALA A 157 0.19 -19.15 -5.00
C ALA A 157 0.94 -19.39 -3.68
N VAL A 158 0.24 -19.90 -2.65
CA VAL A 158 0.83 -20.34 -1.39
C VAL A 158 1.86 -21.43 -1.63
N ALA A 159 1.45 -22.54 -2.26
CA ALA A 159 2.35 -23.67 -2.51
C ALA A 159 3.58 -23.23 -3.32
N ARG A 160 3.38 -22.38 -4.33
CA ARG A 160 4.47 -21.87 -5.16
C ARG A 160 5.44 -20.97 -4.39
N THR A 161 4.94 -20.19 -3.43
CA THR A 161 5.77 -19.32 -2.60
C THR A 161 6.68 -20.15 -1.70
N GLU A 162 6.14 -21.18 -1.06
CA GLU A 162 6.92 -22.11 -0.23
C GLU A 162 7.98 -22.85 -1.05
N GLU A 163 7.62 -23.36 -2.25
CA GLU A 163 8.57 -24.00 -3.18
C GLU A 163 9.75 -23.11 -3.56
N LEU A 164 9.53 -21.80 -3.65
CA LEU A 164 10.54 -20.82 -4.03
C LEU A 164 11.35 -20.28 -2.83
N GLY A 165 11.07 -20.75 -1.62
CA GLY A 165 11.76 -20.34 -0.39
C GLY A 165 11.17 -19.11 0.29
N GLY A 166 9.97 -18.68 -0.10
CA GLY A 166 9.18 -17.71 0.64
C GLY A 166 8.45 -18.36 1.81
N SER A 167 7.62 -17.58 2.50
CA SER A 167 6.82 -18.07 3.65
C SER A 167 5.36 -17.60 3.60
N VAL A 168 4.49 -18.34 4.27
CA VAL A 168 3.08 -17.99 4.47
C VAL A 168 2.94 -17.26 5.80
N LEU A 169 2.57 -15.99 5.75
CA LEU A 169 2.36 -15.17 6.95
C LEU A 169 0.93 -15.34 7.48
N VAL A 170 -0.04 -15.34 6.57
CA VAL A 170 -1.45 -15.63 6.85
C VAL A 170 -1.95 -16.59 5.79
N GLY A 171 -2.39 -17.78 6.22
CA GLY A 171 -2.90 -18.81 5.32
C GLY A 171 -4.17 -18.37 4.57
N PRO A 172 -4.58 -19.11 3.52
CA PRO A 172 -5.77 -18.79 2.75
C PRO A 172 -7.03 -18.64 3.59
N MET A 173 -7.71 -17.51 3.44
CA MET A 173 -8.99 -17.20 4.06
C MET A 173 -9.99 -16.69 3.02
N GLN A 174 -11.27 -16.82 3.31
CA GLN A 174 -12.37 -16.50 2.39
C GLN A 174 -13.29 -15.40 2.97
N PRO A 175 -12.87 -14.12 2.94
CA PRO A 175 -13.78 -13.02 3.21
C PRO A 175 -14.90 -12.92 2.15
N GLY A 176 -15.91 -12.09 2.41
CA GLY A 176 -17.09 -11.95 1.54
C GLY A 176 -16.80 -11.40 0.13
N PHE A 177 -15.59 -10.90 -0.12
CA PHE A 177 -15.18 -10.28 -1.39
C PHE A 177 -14.20 -11.14 -2.22
N GLY A 178 -13.80 -12.32 -1.74
CA GLY A 178 -12.90 -13.23 -2.46
C GLY A 178 -12.03 -14.05 -1.53
N ARG A 179 -11.01 -14.71 -2.06
CA ARG A 179 -10.05 -15.50 -1.30
C ARG A 179 -8.72 -14.76 -1.24
N ILE A 180 -8.13 -14.67 -0.04
CA ILE A 180 -6.86 -13.97 0.15
C ILE A 180 -5.87 -14.80 0.95
N SER A 181 -4.57 -14.50 0.80
CA SER A 181 -3.50 -14.97 1.68
C SER A 181 -2.40 -13.90 1.75
N VAL A 182 -1.70 -13.82 2.88
CA VAL A 182 -0.53 -12.94 3.05
C VAL A 182 0.72 -13.79 3.04
N LEU A 183 1.64 -13.44 2.16
CA LEU A 183 2.84 -14.19 1.82
C LEU A 183 4.07 -13.30 2.04
N SER A 184 5.23 -13.94 2.10
CA SER A 184 6.53 -13.26 2.14
C SER A 184 7.44 -13.89 1.10
N ASP A 185 8.13 -13.06 0.31
CA ASP A 185 9.12 -13.55 -0.65
C ASP A 185 10.38 -14.10 0.06
N PRO A 186 11.33 -14.74 -0.65
CA PRO A 186 12.52 -15.30 -0.02
C PRO A 186 13.49 -14.25 0.58
N GLN A 187 13.24 -12.96 0.36
CA GLN A 187 13.97 -11.83 0.94
C GLN A 187 13.25 -11.23 2.16
N GLY A 188 12.06 -11.75 2.50
CA GLY A 188 11.26 -11.31 3.64
C GLY A 188 10.22 -10.24 3.30
N ALA A 189 10.02 -9.87 2.03
CA ALA A 189 9.07 -8.82 1.66
C ALA A 189 7.63 -9.33 1.71
N PRO A 190 6.76 -8.77 2.57
CA PRO A 190 5.36 -9.18 2.64
C PRO A 190 4.56 -8.64 1.44
N PHE A 191 3.65 -9.47 0.93
CA PHE A 191 2.64 -9.09 -0.06
C PHE A 191 1.40 -9.97 0.11
N ALA A 192 0.26 -9.54 -0.41
CA ALA A 192 -0.95 -10.33 -0.41
C ALA A 192 -1.30 -10.83 -1.81
N VAL A 193 -2.02 -11.94 -1.85
CA VAL A 193 -2.61 -12.48 -3.07
C VAL A 193 -4.12 -12.51 -2.95
N PHE A 194 -4.81 -12.25 -4.06
CA PHE A 194 -6.25 -12.19 -4.15
C PHE A 194 -6.75 -13.08 -5.29
N GLU A 195 -7.69 -13.96 -5.00
CA GLU A 195 -8.44 -14.76 -5.97
C GLU A 195 -9.92 -14.38 -5.85
N GLY A 196 -10.45 -13.75 -6.89
CA GLY A 196 -11.83 -13.28 -6.94
C GLY A 196 -12.10 -12.41 -8.16
N GLU A 197 -13.29 -11.85 -8.22
CA GLU A 197 -13.65 -10.86 -9.24
C GLU A 197 -13.03 -9.52 -8.86
N THR A 198 -12.51 -8.82 -9.85
CA THR A 198 -12.00 -7.45 -9.71
C THR A 198 -12.80 -6.57 -10.67
N ASP A 199 -13.01 -5.31 -10.30
CA ASP A 199 -13.65 -4.34 -11.18
C ASP A 199 -12.77 -4.07 -12.43
N GLU A 200 -13.40 -3.81 -13.57
CA GLU A 200 -12.72 -3.44 -14.84
C GLU A 200 -12.06 -2.05 -14.79
#